data_AF-A0A382IEJ8-F1
#
_entry.id   AF-A0A382IEJ8-F1
#
_cell.length_a   1.000
_cell.length_b   1.000
_cell.length_c   1.000
_cell.angle_alpha   90.00
_cell.angle_beta   90.00
_cell.angle_gamma   90.00
#
_symmetry.space_group_name_H-M   'P 1'
#
loop_
_entity.id
_entity.type
_entity.pdbx_description
1 polymer ?
#
loop_
_entity_poly.entity_id
_entity_poly.type
_entity_poly.pdbx_seq_one_letter_code
_entity_poly.pdbx_strand_id
1 'polypeptide(L)'
;MNMRNNRKLTRAAIAMAAVASVTAKAEIELTEGLSLQGFLDVSAQRADDGKDTDSTAEIGEFEVDLLYGGDSVNAQVDLNYIGRGGNDEGVELEQAFVGYSVSDQF
;
A
#
# COMPACT_ATOMS: atom_id res chain seq x y z
N MET A 1 32.16 -9.18 -29.34
CA MET A 1 30.80 -8.87 -28.86
C MET A 1 30.71 -9.33 -27.41
N ASN A 2 30.69 -8.42 -26.44
CA ASN A 2 30.79 -8.74 -25.01
C ASN A 2 29.40 -9.07 -24.44
N MET A 3 29.19 -10.30 -23.98
CA MET A 3 28.01 -10.72 -23.24
C MET A 3 28.16 -10.31 -21.77
N ARG A 4 27.30 -9.42 -21.26
CA ARG A 4 27.30 -9.02 -19.84
C ARG A 4 26.51 -10.04 -19.02
N ASN A 5 27.16 -10.62 -18.01
CA ASN A 5 26.61 -11.64 -17.13
C ASN A 5 25.81 -11.00 -15.97
N ASN A 6 24.49 -11.03 -16.05
CA ASN A 6 23.58 -10.37 -15.09
C ASN A 6 23.29 -11.17 -13.80
N ARG A 7 24.05 -12.24 -13.50
CA ARG A 7 23.80 -13.16 -12.37
C ARG A 7 24.09 -12.58 -10.96
N LYS A 8 24.22 -11.26 -10.78
CA LYS A 8 24.55 -10.65 -9.47
C LYS A 8 23.42 -9.85 -8.80
N LEU A 9 22.24 -9.75 -9.40
CA LEU A 9 21.14 -8.96 -8.82
C LEU A 9 20.18 -9.74 -7.91
N THR A 10 20.27 -11.08 -7.86
CA THR A 10 19.22 -11.93 -7.27
C THR A 10 19.28 -12.09 -5.74
N ARG A 11 20.24 -11.49 -5.02
CA ARG A 11 20.40 -11.71 -3.56
C ARG A 11 19.87 -10.59 -2.67
N ALA A 12 19.54 -9.42 -3.20
CA ALA A 12 19.07 -8.29 -2.40
C ALA A 12 17.54 -8.23 -2.24
N ALA A 13 16.77 -8.87 -3.13
CA ALA A 13 15.30 -8.79 -3.11
C ALA A 13 14.64 -9.66 -2.01
N ILE A 14 15.34 -10.70 -1.52
CA ILE A 14 14.74 -11.69 -0.60
C ILE A 14 14.77 -11.21 0.87
N ALA A 15 15.54 -10.18 1.20
CA ALA A 15 15.63 -9.70 2.58
C ALA A 15 14.39 -8.88 3.04
N MET A 16 13.53 -8.40 2.14
CA MET A 16 12.30 -7.69 2.51
C MET A 16 11.06 -8.59 2.60
N ALA A 17 11.10 -9.80 2.05
CA ALA A 17 9.97 -10.75 2.13
C ALA A 17 9.80 -11.37 3.54
N ALA A 18 10.72 -11.10 4.47
CA ALA A 18 10.66 -11.55 5.85
C ALA A 18 10.22 -10.46 6.84
N VAL A 19 9.65 -9.34 6.37
CA VAL A 19 8.67 -8.61 7.19
C VAL A 19 7.36 -9.39 7.05
N ALA A 20 7.33 -10.54 7.71
CA ALA A 20 6.14 -11.35 7.86
C ALA A 20 5.01 -10.46 8.38
N SER A 21 4.04 -10.15 7.52
CA SER A 21 2.63 -9.98 7.83
C SER A 21 2.33 -9.52 9.27
N VAL A 22 2.85 -8.37 9.66
CA VAL A 22 2.23 -7.58 10.71
C VAL A 22 1.10 -6.83 10.01
N THR A 23 -0.04 -7.48 9.82
CA THR A 23 -1.31 -6.75 9.73
C THR A 23 -1.66 -6.23 11.13
N ALA A 24 -0.73 -5.48 11.73
CA ALA A 24 -1.11 -4.53 12.74
C ALA A 24 -1.88 -3.47 11.96
N LYS A 25 -3.22 -3.48 12.07
CA LYS A 25 -4.01 -2.29 11.78
C LYS A 25 -3.60 -1.23 12.79
N ALA A 26 -2.45 -0.61 12.57
CA ALA A 26 -1.89 0.42 13.40
C ALA A 26 -2.29 1.74 12.74
N GLU A 27 -3.31 2.36 13.29
CA GLU A 27 -3.53 3.77 13.06
C GLU A 27 -2.30 4.53 13.58
N ILE A 28 -1.66 5.29 12.71
CA ILE A 28 -0.51 6.12 13.04
C ILE A 28 -1.03 7.52 13.32
N GLU A 29 -1.03 7.92 14.58
CA GLU A 29 -1.29 9.31 14.94
C GLU A 29 -0.13 10.19 14.42
N LEU A 30 -0.45 11.12 13.51
CA LEU A 30 0.51 12.05 12.91
C LEU A 30 0.65 13.30 13.79
N THR A 31 -0.49 13.78 14.29
CA THR A 31 -0.63 14.86 15.27
C THR A 31 -1.99 14.76 15.95
N GLU A 32 -2.26 15.60 16.95
CA GLU A 32 -3.53 15.57 17.69
C GLU A 32 -4.72 15.67 16.74
N GLY A 33 -5.58 14.64 16.78
CA GLY A 33 -6.77 14.55 15.94
C GLY A 33 -6.52 14.24 14.48
N LEU A 34 -5.29 13.97 14.02
CA LEU A 34 -4.99 13.55 12.66
C LEU A 34 -4.21 12.22 12.66
N SER A 35 -4.78 11.23 12.01
CA SER A 35 -4.18 9.90 11.90
C SER A 35 -4.22 9.37 10.47
N LEU A 36 -3.43 8.31 10.28
CA LEU A 36 -3.33 7.59 9.02
C LEU A 36 -3.48 6.08 9.26
N GLN A 37 -4.26 5.42 8.42
CA GLN A 37 -4.36 3.96 8.35
C GLN A 37 -4.35 3.51 6.89
N GLY A 38 -4.31 2.19 6.68
CA GLY A 38 -4.41 1.62 5.34
C GLY A 38 -3.78 0.23 5.26
N PHE A 39 -3.47 -0.21 4.05
CA PHE A 39 -2.77 -1.46 3.81
C PHE A 39 -1.84 -1.38 2.59
N LEU A 40 -0.92 -2.34 2.53
CA LEU A 40 -0.01 -2.53 1.41
C LEU A 40 -0.04 -4.01 1.01
N ASP A 41 -0.54 -4.31 -0.18
CA ASP A 41 -0.54 -5.65 -0.78
C ASP A 41 0.73 -5.84 -1.61
N VAL A 42 1.58 -6.77 -1.17
CA VAL A 42 2.85 -7.10 -1.82
C VAL A 42 2.83 -8.56 -2.21
N SER A 43 3.12 -8.82 -3.48
CA SER A 43 3.15 -10.16 -4.03
C SER A 43 4.54 -10.46 -4.62
N ALA A 44 4.96 -11.71 -4.52
CA ALA A 44 6.16 -12.21 -5.18
C ALA A 44 5.90 -13.60 -5.72
N GLN A 45 6.24 -13.82 -6.98
CA GLN A 45 6.03 -15.09 -7.67
C GLN A 45 7.33 -15.59 -8.27
N ARG A 46 7.47 -16.92 -8.29
CA ARG A 46 8.51 -17.62 -9.04
C ARG A 46 7.86 -18.69 -9.89
N ALA A 47 8.17 -18.69 -11.19
CA ALA A 47 7.75 -19.71 -12.14
C ALA A 47 8.98 -20.38 -12.74
N ASP A 48 8.95 -21.70 -12.87
CA ASP A 48 10.02 -22.51 -13.47
C ASP A 48 9.35 -23.49 -14.45
N ASP A 49 9.73 -23.42 -15.72
CA ASP A 49 9.20 -24.27 -16.78
C ASP A 49 10.18 -25.40 -17.19
N GLY A 50 11.27 -25.57 -16.43
CA GLY A 50 12.34 -26.53 -16.67
C GLY A 50 13.38 -26.08 -17.71
N LYS A 51 13.19 -24.94 -18.38
CA LYS A 51 14.16 -24.32 -19.29
C LYS A 51 14.63 -22.97 -18.79
N ASP A 52 13.68 -22.14 -18.36
CA ASP A 52 13.90 -20.83 -17.79
C ASP A 52 13.22 -20.70 -16.43
N THR A 53 13.70 -19.75 -15.65
CA THR A 53 13.11 -19.37 -14.38
C THR A 53 12.79 -17.89 -14.41
N ASP A 54 11.51 -17.58 -14.22
CA ASP A 54 11.03 -16.22 -14.05
C ASP A 54 10.74 -15.94 -12.57
N SER A 55 11.00 -14.71 -12.16
CA SER A 55 10.71 -14.24 -10.81
C SER A 55 10.24 -12.80 -10.86
N THR A 56 9.09 -12.54 -10.25
CA THR A 56 8.47 -11.22 -10.16
C THR A 56 8.27 -10.84 -8.70
N ALA A 57 8.27 -9.54 -8.43
CA ALA A 57 7.84 -8.94 -7.18
C ALA A 57 7.12 -7.64 -7.52
N GLU A 58 5.96 -7.42 -6.93
CA GLU A 58 5.06 -6.32 -7.25
C GLU A 58 4.34 -5.81 -6.00
N ILE A 59 3.94 -4.54 -6.05
CA ILE A 59 2.92 -3.99 -5.17
C ILE A 59 1.62 -4.09 -5.97
N GLY A 60 0.71 -4.95 -5.52
CA GLY A 60 -0.58 -5.15 -6.19
C GLY A 60 -1.53 -3.99 -5.94
N GLU A 61 -1.58 -3.53 -4.69
CA GLU A 61 -2.48 -2.48 -4.22
C GLU A 61 -1.91 -1.82 -2.96
N PHE A 62 -2.18 -0.53 -2.78
CA PHE A 62 -2.05 0.08 -1.47
C PHE A 62 -3.15 1.10 -1.23
N GLU A 63 -3.62 1.17 0.00
CA GLU A 63 -4.64 2.11 0.46
C GLU A 63 -4.05 2.98 1.56
N VAL A 64 -4.39 4.27 1.54
CA VAL A 64 -4.08 5.23 2.58
C VAL A 64 -5.32 6.05 2.90
N ASP A 65 -5.78 5.96 4.14
CA ASP A 65 -6.84 6.79 4.67
C ASP A 65 -6.23 7.84 5.60
N LEU A 66 -6.59 9.10 5.39
CA LEU A 66 -6.30 10.20 6.29
C LEU A 66 -7.54 10.51 7.11
N LEU A 67 -7.48 10.32 8.43
CA LEU A 67 -8.60 10.52 9.33
C LEU A 67 -8.34 11.74 10.21
N TYR A 68 -9.29 12.67 10.23
CA TYR A 68 -9.30 13.78 11.16
C TYR A 68 -10.49 13.67 12.13
N GLY A 69 -10.22 13.80 13.42
CA GLY A 69 -11.20 13.84 14.49
C GLY A 69 -10.90 14.96 15.49
N GLY A 70 -11.74 15.99 15.50
CA GLY A 70 -11.81 17.02 16.54
C GLY A 70 -13.19 17.06 17.19
N ASP A 71 -13.39 17.98 18.14
CA ASP A 71 -14.60 18.02 18.99
C ASP A 71 -15.93 17.97 18.23
N SER A 72 -16.07 18.80 17.18
CA SER A 72 -17.31 18.88 16.39
C SER A 72 -17.08 18.61 14.90
N VAL A 73 -15.85 18.36 14.47
CA VAL A 73 -15.50 18.17 13.06
C VAL A 73 -14.79 16.84 12.90
N ASN A 74 -15.24 16.04 11.94
CA ASN A 74 -14.48 14.90 11.44
C ASN A 74 -14.27 15.06 9.93
N ALA A 75 -13.20 14.49 9.42
CA ALA A 75 -12.98 14.39 7.98
C ALA A 75 -12.23 13.12 7.66
N GLN A 76 -12.42 12.63 6.44
CA GLN A 76 -11.70 11.47 5.94
C GLN A 76 -11.42 11.64 4.45
N VAL A 77 -10.23 11.21 4.02
CA VAL A 77 -9.82 11.12 2.62
C VAL A 77 -9.14 9.78 2.39
N ASP A 78 -9.71 8.99 1.48
CA ASP A 78 -9.26 7.62 1.18
C ASP A 78 -8.67 7.60 -0.23
N LEU A 79 -7.41 7.18 -0.32
CA LEU A 79 -6.65 7.09 -1.56
C LEU A 79 -6.25 5.65 -1.81
N ASN A 80 -6.57 5.15 -3.00
CA ASN A 80 -6.16 3.83 -3.45
C ASN A 80 -5.15 3.95 -4.59
N TYR A 81 -4.15 3.07 -4.61
CA TYR A 81 -3.31 2.80 -5.76
C TYR A 81 -3.47 1.35 -6.20
N ILE A 82 -3.78 1.16 -7.48
CA ILE A 82 -3.93 -0.17 -8.08
C ILE A 82 -2.79 -0.40 -9.09
N GLY A 83 -1.96 -1.40 -8.82
CA GLY A 83 -0.81 -1.78 -9.65
C GLY A 83 -1.12 -2.79 -10.77
N ARG A 84 -2.40 -3.01 -11.11
CA ARG A 84 -2.85 -4.11 -11.99
C ARG A 84 -2.62 -3.89 -13.49
N GLY A 85 -2.04 -2.76 -13.89
CA GLY A 85 -1.72 -2.41 -15.28
C GLY A 85 -2.95 -2.07 -16.13
N GLY A 86 -2.76 -1.20 -17.13
CA GLY A 86 -3.84 -0.74 -18.03
C GLY A 86 -4.22 0.72 -17.79
N ASN A 87 -5.44 1.11 -18.18
CA ASN A 87 -5.93 2.49 -17.97
C ASN A 87 -6.32 2.77 -16.50
N ASP A 88 -6.38 1.72 -15.68
CA ASP A 88 -6.78 1.77 -14.27
C ASP A 88 -5.56 1.67 -13.33
N GLU A 89 -4.34 1.84 -13.88
CA GLU A 89 -3.11 1.95 -13.10
C GLU A 89 -2.90 3.40 -12.66
N GLY A 90 -2.90 3.62 -11.35
CA GLY A 90 -2.71 4.96 -10.81
C GLY A 90 -3.24 5.12 -9.40
N VAL A 91 -3.16 6.36 -8.90
CA VAL A 91 -3.76 6.77 -7.63
C VAL A 91 -5.15 7.31 -7.90
N GLU A 92 -6.13 6.81 -7.17
CA GLU A 92 -7.53 7.18 -7.25
C GLU A 92 -8.04 7.68 -5.89
N LEU A 93 -8.97 8.62 -5.93
CA LEU A 93 -9.74 9.04 -4.76
C LEU A 93 -10.94 8.10 -4.62
N GLU A 94 -10.97 7.28 -3.57
CA GLU A 94 -12.11 6.41 -3.30
C GLU A 94 -13.24 7.18 -2.59
N GLN A 95 -12.88 7.92 -1.54
CA GLN A 95 -13.85 8.67 -0.75
C GLN A 95 -13.22 9.93 -0.15
N ALA A 96 -14.01 11.00 -0.05
CA ALA A 96 -13.67 12.18 0.73
C ALA A 96 -14.93 12.78 1.34
N PHE A 97 -14.91 13.03 2.65
CA PHE A 97 -16.00 13.71 3.34
C PHE A 97 -15.54 14.55 4.52
N VAL A 98 -16.42 15.47 4.92
CA VAL A 98 -16.32 16.25 6.14
C VAL A 98 -17.66 16.18 6.86
N GLY A 99 -17.62 15.91 8.16
CA GLY A 99 -18.77 15.89 9.06
C GLY A 99 -18.68 17.03 10.07
N TYR A 100 -19.84 17.58 10.43
CA TYR A 100 -19.97 18.52 11.55
C TYR A 100 -21.06 18.05 12.51
N SER A 101 -20.71 17.87 13.78
CA SER A 101 -21.63 17.53 14.85
C SER A 101 -22.27 18.79 15.43
N VAL A 102 -23.59 18.89 15.37
CA VAL A 102 -24.37 20.03 15.91
C VAL A 102 -24.70 19.87 17.40
N SER A 103 -24.42 18.69 17.97
CA SER A 103 -24.54 18.37 19.40
C SER A 103 -23.73 17.13 19.73
N ASP A 104 -23.38 16.96 21.01
CA ASP A 104 -22.65 15.78 21.54
C ASP A 104 -23.53 14.52 21.67
N GLN A 105 -24.80 14.58 21.25
CA GLN A 105 -25.78 13.49 21.39
C GLN A 105 -25.91 12.66 20.11
N PHE A 106 -25.74 11.34 20.26
CA PHE A 106 -26.09 10.29 19.29
C PHE A 106 -27.50 9.76 19.54
#